data_AF-A0A412KA98-F1
#
_entry.id   AF-A0A412KA98-F1
#
_cell.length_a   1.000
_cell.length_b   1.000
_cell.length_c   1.000
_cell.angle_alpha   90.00
_cell.angle_beta   90.00
_cell.angle_gamma   90.00
#
_symmetry.space_group_name_H-M   'P 1'
#
loop_
_entity.id
_entity.type
_entity.pdbx_description
1 polymer ?
#
loop_
_entity_poly.entity_id
_entity_poly.type
_entity_poly.pdbx_seq_one_letter_code
_entity_poly.pdbx_strand_id
1 'polypeptide(L)'
;MPDREFLGHVFKLALPIAFQQLMLSLSSCADTLMLSGVGQNELAAVSLATQFQFLFSLFTAALTLGMSILVAQYWGAGNRDAVERVLGFVMLYAGVLSTAFFLAALLVPEQLMSIMTNDGTLIMLGARYLRISSLSYLFIGLSQMYLCLMKNTGSAVMGMTVSTVGVIVHVVLNAALIYGIGSLGIPALGIFGAAISTVISRAIELAWSVVATRRGPHLRLGHVLHPDGPLQKDFWKYSLPVLGNELVWGCGFTMYTVIMGHLGADAVAANSIANIVKDLLVCLSLGLGNAGGILVGNLLGRGDFRQAKAMGDRMCVLVAVVGTATGLLIVAARPLALQWANLTPEATRYLSVMLFVCAYYAACGCMTNLTIAGIFPAGGDAKFGLMCDAIVMWLIVVPVGLLAAFVFKLPVLVVYALLNTDECVKMVPALLHYRKYRWLRNVTR
;
A
#
# COMPACT_ATOMS: atom_id res chain seq x y z
N MET A 1 -3.20 -31.76 2.21
CA MET A 1 -2.79 -31.12 0.94
C MET A 1 -1.30 -31.38 0.71
N PRO A 2 -0.90 -32.05 -0.38
CA PRO A 2 0.50 -32.19 -0.79
C PRO A 2 1.15 -30.83 -1.09
N ASP A 3 2.48 -30.73 -1.00
CA ASP A 3 3.20 -29.45 -1.12
C ASP A 3 3.05 -28.78 -2.50
N ARG A 4 3.04 -29.58 -3.57
CA ARG A 4 2.83 -29.08 -4.94
C ARG A 4 1.47 -28.43 -5.13
N GLU A 5 0.44 -29.01 -4.54
CA GLU A 5 -0.93 -28.50 -4.61
C GLU A 5 -1.03 -27.20 -3.78
N PHE A 6 -0.43 -27.17 -2.59
CA PHE A 6 -0.35 -25.99 -1.73
C PHE A 6 0.32 -24.80 -2.46
N LEU A 7 1.51 -25.02 -3.05
CA LEU A 7 2.21 -23.99 -3.79
C LEU A 7 1.40 -23.52 -5.00
N GLY A 8 0.74 -24.44 -5.70
CA GLY A 8 -0.16 -24.10 -6.81
C GLY A 8 -1.29 -23.16 -6.40
N HIS A 9 -1.96 -23.43 -5.26
CA HIS A 9 -3.02 -22.56 -4.74
C HIS A 9 -2.50 -21.20 -4.27
N VAL A 10 -1.36 -21.18 -3.55
CA VAL A 10 -0.77 -19.93 -3.06
C VAL A 10 -0.32 -19.05 -4.21
N PHE A 11 0.46 -19.56 -5.16
CA PHE A 11 1.00 -18.75 -6.24
C PHE A 11 -0.04 -18.31 -7.26
N LYS A 12 -1.13 -19.05 -7.45
CA LYS A 12 -2.26 -18.62 -8.30
C LYS A 12 -2.90 -17.32 -7.81
N LEU A 13 -2.79 -17.02 -6.51
CA LEU A 13 -3.30 -15.78 -5.92
C LEU A 13 -2.18 -14.77 -5.63
N ALA A 14 -1.06 -15.22 -5.07
CA ALA A 14 0.03 -14.36 -4.65
C ALA A 14 0.79 -13.75 -5.83
N LEU A 15 1.03 -14.47 -6.94
CA LEU A 15 1.75 -13.92 -8.08
C LEU A 15 0.98 -12.77 -8.75
N PRO A 16 -0.33 -12.89 -9.04
CA PRO A 16 -1.07 -11.76 -9.60
C PRO A 16 -1.07 -10.53 -8.69
N ILE A 17 -1.24 -10.71 -7.38
CA ILE A 17 -1.24 -9.59 -6.43
C ILE A 17 0.17 -8.97 -6.32
N ALA A 18 1.22 -9.79 -6.27
CA ALA A 18 2.60 -9.32 -6.25
C ALA A 18 2.97 -8.55 -7.52
N PHE A 19 2.55 -9.05 -8.68
CA PHE A 19 2.78 -8.37 -9.96
C PHE A 19 2.00 -7.06 -10.05
N GLN A 20 0.76 -7.03 -9.56
CA GLN A 20 -0.01 -5.79 -9.42
C GLN A 20 0.75 -4.76 -8.58
N GLN A 21 1.28 -5.17 -7.43
CA GLN A 21 2.07 -4.29 -6.57
C GLN A 21 3.36 -3.81 -7.24
N LEU A 22 4.04 -4.69 -7.98
CA LEU A 22 5.22 -4.34 -8.76
C LEU A 22 4.91 -3.27 -9.81
N MET A 23 3.79 -3.41 -10.54
CA MET A 23 3.37 -2.40 -11.52
C MET A 23 3.10 -1.05 -10.85
N LEU A 24 2.44 -1.03 -9.69
CA LEU A 24 2.23 0.20 -8.94
C LEU A 24 3.55 0.85 -8.50
N SER A 25 4.50 0.06 -7.97
CA SER A 25 5.83 0.56 -7.59
C SER A 25 6.63 1.08 -8.79
N LEU A 26 6.54 0.42 -9.95
CA LEU A 26 7.16 0.89 -11.20
C LEU A 26 6.53 2.18 -11.69
N SER A 27 5.21 2.33 -11.56
CA SER A 27 4.51 3.58 -11.89
C SER A 27 5.03 4.75 -11.07
N SER A 28 5.13 4.58 -9.74
CA SER A 28 5.66 5.62 -8.85
C SER A 28 7.12 5.99 -9.15
N CYS A 29 7.93 4.99 -9.52
CA CYS A 29 9.30 5.20 -9.96
C CYS A 29 9.34 6.00 -11.27
N ALA A 30 8.53 5.63 -12.27
CA ALA A 30 8.43 6.34 -13.54
C ALA A 30 7.99 7.80 -13.34
N ASP A 31 6.99 8.05 -12.49
CA ASP A 31 6.53 9.41 -12.18
C ASP A 31 7.66 10.26 -11.58
N THR A 32 8.38 9.71 -10.60
CA THR A 32 9.51 10.39 -9.96
C THR A 32 10.59 10.76 -10.98
N LEU A 33 10.96 9.83 -11.86
CA LEU A 33 11.98 10.05 -12.88
C LEU A 33 11.53 11.05 -13.95
N MET A 34 10.32 10.95 -14.46
CA MET A 34 9.82 11.87 -15.47
C MET A 34 9.74 13.30 -14.94
N LEU A 35 9.22 13.46 -13.72
CA LEU A 35 9.07 14.78 -13.09
C LEU A 35 10.41 15.41 -12.70
N SER A 36 11.44 14.60 -12.42
CA SER A 36 12.80 15.10 -12.14
C SER A 36 13.40 15.92 -13.29
N GLY A 37 12.96 15.67 -14.52
CA GLY A 37 13.42 16.39 -15.71
C GLY A 37 12.63 17.66 -16.04
N VAL A 38 11.56 17.98 -15.31
CA VAL A 38 10.69 19.13 -15.60
C VAL A 38 11.20 20.41 -14.93
N GLY A 39 11.52 20.33 -13.64
CA GLY A 39 12.01 21.47 -12.86
C GLY A 39 11.98 21.19 -11.35
N GLN A 40 12.84 21.88 -10.59
CA GLN A 40 12.99 21.63 -9.15
C GLN A 40 11.75 22.04 -8.36
N ASN A 41 11.17 23.21 -8.66
CA ASN A 41 9.97 23.71 -7.98
C ASN A 41 8.75 22.84 -8.31
N GLU A 42 8.66 22.39 -9.56
CA GLU A 42 7.65 21.50 -10.07
C GLU A 42 7.67 20.14 -9.36
N LEU A 43 8.85 19.51 -9.29
CA LEU A 43 9.04 18.24 -8.59
C LEU A 43 8.70 18.37 -7.11
N ALA A 44 9.18 19.42 -6.44
CA ALA A 44 8.89 19.68 -5.03
C ALA A 44 7.40 19.90 -4.79
N ALA A 45 6.73 20.70 -5.63
CA ALA A 45 5.30 20.96 -5.51
C ALA A 45 4.46 19.69 -5.68
N VAL A 46 4.79 18.83 -6.65
CA VAL A 46 4.10 17.54 -6.83
C VAL A 46 4.36 16.60 -5.65
N SER A 47 5.60 16.52 -5.16
CA SER A 47 5.93 15.69 -4.00
C SER A 47 5.22 16.12 -2.71
N LEU A 48 4.90 17.41 -2.55
CA LEU A 48 4.09 17.89 -1.43
C LEU A 48 2.62 17.57 -1.65
N ALA A 49 2.10 17.77 -2.87
CA ALA A 49 0.73 17.43 -3.23
C ALA A 49 0.43 15.93 -3.05
N THR A 50 1.38 15.04 -3.36
CA THR A 50 1.21 13.59 -3.21
C THR A 50 1.11 13.15 -1.75
N GLN A 51 1.48 13.97 -0.78
CA GLN A 51 1.23 13.67 0.64
C GLN A 51 -0.27 13.62 0.97
N PHE A 52 -1.06 14.46 0.31
CA PHE A 52 -2.52 14.40 0.43
C PHE A 52 -3.08 13.10 -0.17
N GLN A 53 -2.51 12.63 -1.29
CA GLN A 53 -2.82 11.32 -1.87
C GLN A 53 -2.40 10.17 -0.94
N PHE A 54 -1.25 10.27 -0.27
CA PHE A 54 -0.80 9.27 0.69
C PHE A 54 -1.82 9.14 1.84
N LEU A 55 -2.29 10.26 2.40
CA LEU A 55 -3.32 10.25 3.44
C LEU A 55 -4.61 9.57 2.94
N PHE A 56 -5.08 9.92 1.74
CA PHE A 56 -6.25 9.27 1.12
C PHE A 56 -6.06 7.75 0.97
N SER A 57 -4.84 7.32 0.63
CA SER A 57 -4.51 5.91 0.46
C SER A 57 -4.63 5.10 1.76
N LEU A 58 -4.30 5.69 2.92
CA LEU A 58 -4.44 5.01 4.23
C LEU A 58 -5.91 4.70 4.54
N PHE A 59 -6.82 5.65 4.31
CA PHE A 59 -8.25 5.42 4.50
C PHE A 59 -8.81 4.40 3.50
N THR A 60 -8.38 4.48 2.24
CA THR A 60 -8.82 3.55 1.19
C THR A 60 -8.28 2.12 1.44
N ALA A 61 -7.06 2.00 1.95
CA ALA A 61 -6.46 0.73 2.36
C ALA A 61 -7.26 0.11 3.52
N ALA A 62 -7.63 0.90 4.52
CA ALA A 62 -8.46 0.42 5.64
C ALA A 62 -9.82 -0.12 5.19
N LEU A 63 -10.51 0.56 4.27
CA LEU A 63 -11.77 0.07 3.68
C LEU A 63 -11.55 -1.22 2.88
N THR A 64 -10.47 -1.28 2.09
CA THR A 64 -10.10 -2.43 1.25
C THR A 64 -9.80 -3.66 2.11
N LEU A 65 -8.97 -3.52 3.14
CA LEU A 65 -8.61 -4.58 4.06
C LEU A 65 -9.83 -5.04 4.86
N GLY A 66 -10.62 -4.10 5.39
CA GLY A 66 -11.87 -4.38 6.09
C GLY A 66 -12.88 -5.17 5.24
N MET A 67 -13.04 -4.77 3.97
CA MET A 67 -13.84 -5.49 2.99
C MET A 67 -13.29 -6.88 2.74
N SER A 68 -11.97 -7.01 2.58
CA SER A 68 -11.31 -8.29 2.32
C SER A 68 -11.55 -9.30 3.45
N ILE A 69 -11.60 -8.86 4.72
CA ILE A 69 -11.88 -9.75 5.87
C ILE A 69 -13.24 -10.42 5.70
N LEU A 70 -14.30 -9.62 5.50
CA LEU A 70 -15.65 -10.14 5.38
C LEU A 70 -15.86 -10.89 4.06
N VAL A 71 -15.41 -10.35 2.94
CA VAL A 71 -15.58 -10.98 1.63
C VAL A 71 -14.85 -12.31 1.55
N ALA A 72 -13.62 -12.43 2.06
CA ALA A 72 -12.90 -13.70 2.08
C ALA A 72 -13.68 -14.77 2.86
N GLN A 73 -14.20 -14.45 4.04
CA GLN A 73 -14.93 -15.45 4.81
C GLN A 73 -16.30 -15.78 4.21
N TYR A 74 -17.10 -14.79 3.80
CA TYR A 74 -18.41 -15.05 3.18
C TYR A 74 -18.29 -15.77 1.83
N TRP A 75 -17.25 -15.45 1.04
CA TRP A 75 -16.95 -16.17 -0.19
C TRP A 75 -16.53 -17.62 0.11
N GLY A 76 -15.68 -17.82 1.12
CA GLY A 76 -15.33 -19.14 1.64
C GLY A 76 -16.56 -19.98 2.03
N ALA A 77 -17.52 -19.35 2.73
CA ALA A 77 -18.78 -19.95 3.14
C ALA A 77 -19.79 -20.18 1.99
N GLY A 78 -19.48 -19.74 0.76
CA GLY A 78 -20.39 -19.84 -0.39
C GLY A 78 -21.56 -18.83 -0.36
N ASN A 79 -21.53 -17.85 0.53
CA ASN A 79 -22.60 -16.85 0.67
C ASN A 79 -22.35 -15.64 -0.26
N ARG A 80 -22.71 -15.81 -1.53
CA ARG A 80 -22.57 -14.76 -2.55
C ARG A 80 -23.40 -13.50 -2.25
N ASP A 81 -24.59 -13.66 -1.68
CA ASP A 81 -25.47 -12.53 -1.38
C ASP A 81 -24.84 -11.60 -0.32
N ALA A 82 -24.27 -12.18 0.75
CA ALA A 82 -23.54 -11.41 1.75
C ALA A 82 -22.34 -10.68 1.14
N VAL A 83 -21.59 -11.30 0.21
CA VAL A 83 -20.50 -10.63 -0.52
C VAL A 83 -21.01 -9.41 -1.29
N GLU A 84 -22.13 -9.53 -1.99
CA GLU A 84 -22.73 -8.42 -2.76
C GLU A 84 -23.31 -7.32 -1.85
N ARG A 85 -23.81 -7.67 -0.65
CA ARG A 85 -24.21 -6.69 0.38
C ARG A 85 -23.01 -5.93 0.95
N VAL A 86 -21.94 -6.64 1.30
CA VAL A 86 -20.68 -6.03 1.76
C VAL A 86 -20.14 -5.06 0.73
N LEU A 87 -20.06 -5.49 -0.54
CA LEU A 87 -19.67 -4.60 -1.64
C LEU A 87 -20.56 -3.35 -1.71
N GLY A 88 -21.87 -3.49 -1.57
CA GLY A 88 -22.84 -2.40 -1.62
C GLY A 88 -22.54 -1.27 -0.63
N PHE A 89 -22.51 -1.58 0.67
CA PHE A 89 -22.29 -0.53 1.68
C PHE A 89 -20.83 -0.05 1.74
N VAL A 90 -19.85 -0.91 1.43
CA VAL A 90 -18.45 -0.45 1.37
C VAL A 90 -18.25 0.51 0.19
N MET A 91 -18.91 0.28 -0.95
CA MET A 91 -18.88 1.22 -2.08
C MET A 91 -19.49 2.58 -1.69
N LEU A 92 -20.53 2.59 -0.86
CA LEU A 92 -21.09 3.83 -0.31
C LEU A 92 -20.05 4.58 0.54
N TYR A 93 -19.39 3.88 1.48
CA TYR A 93 -18.36 4.49 2.32
C TYR A 93 -17.17 4.99 1.52
N ALA A 94 -16.71 4.21 0.54
CA ALA A 94 -15.65 4.62 -0.37
C ALA A 94 -16.06 5.85 -1.20
N GLY A 95 -17.30 5.89 -1.69
CA GLY A 95 -17.84 7.04 -2.42
C GLY A 95 -17.91 8.31 -1.56
N VAL A 96 -18.36 8.21 -0.31
CA VAL A 96 -18.37 9.34 0.64
C VAL A 96 -16.95 9.83 0.94
N LEU A 97 -16.03 8.91 1.25
CA LEU A 97 -14.63 9.23 1.51
C LEU A 97 -13.97 9.91 0.29
N SER A 98 -14.09 9.29 -0.88
CA SER A 98 -13.56 9.83 -2.14
C SER A 98 -14.13 11.20 -2.47
N THR A 99 -15.43 11.41 -2.25
CA THR A 99 -16.07 12.71 -2.51
C THR A 99 -15.55 13.77 -1.55
N ALA A 100 -15.32 13.43 -0.28
CA ALA A 100 -14.73 14.36 0.69
C ALA A 100 -13.32 14.81 0.27
N PHE A 101 -12.44 13.87 -0.12
CA PHE A 101 -11.09 14.18 -0.59
C PHE A 101 -11.08 14.94 -1.92
N PHE A 102 -11.97 14.57 -2.85
CA PHE A 102 -12.19 15.32 -4.10
C PHE A 102 -12.59 16.77 -3.83
N LEU A 103 -13.60 17.01 -3.00
CA LEU A 103 -14.07 18.36 -2.69
C LEU A 103 -13.01 19.17 -1.94
N ALA A 104 -12.26 18.55 -1.02
CA ALA A 104 -11.16 19.22 -0.33
C ALA A 104 -10.07 19.67 -1.31
N ALA A 105 -9.60 18.79 -2.20
CA ALA A 105 -8.58 19.11 -3.19
C ALA A 105 -9.08 20.06 -4.30
N LEU A 106 -10.38 20.09 -4.58
CA LEU A 106 -10.94 20.99 -5.58
C LEU A 106 -11.17 22.41 -5.02
N LEU A 107 -11.76 22.51 -3.84
CA LEU A 107 -12.28 23.77 -3.28
C LEU A 107 -11.23 24.53 -2.45
N VAL A 108 -10.37 23.83 -1.71
CA VAL A 108 -9.38 24.46 -0.80
C VAL A 108 -7.93 23.95 -0.98
N PRO A 109 -7.43 23.84 -2.23
CA PRO A 109 -6.10 23.28 -2.49
C PRO A 109 -4.96 24.16 -1.98
N GLU A 110 -5.09 25.49 -2.00
CA GLU A 110 -4.06 26.39 -1.49
C GLU A 110 -3.86 26.18 0.02
N GLN A 111 -4.96 25.99 0.77
CA GLN A 111 -4.93 25.72 2.20
C GLN A 111 -4.26 24.37 2.47
N LEU A 112 -4.64 23.32 1.74
CA LEU A 112 -4.01 22.00 1.86
C LEU A 112 -2.49 22.08 1.63
N MET A 113 -2.07 22.80 0.59
CA MET A 113 -0.65 23.01 0.30
C MET A 113 0.06 23.86 1.37
N SER A 114 -0.61 24.87 1.93
CA SER A 114 -0.04 25.75 2.97
C SER A 114 0.24 25.03 4.29
N ILE A 115 -0.45 23.91 4.57
CA ILE A 115 -0.14 23.07 5.73
C ILE A 115 1.23 22.38 5.53
N MET A 116 1.62 22.12 4.27
CA MET A 116 2.84 21.40 3.93
C MET A 116 4.06 22.32 3.74
N THR A 117 3.86 23.57 3.29
CA THR A 117 4.95 24.51 3.02
C THR A 117 4.49 25.97 3.13
N ASN A 118 5.44 26.88 3.40
CA ASN A 118 5.22 28.33 3.39
C ASN A 118 5.69 29.00 2.07
N ASP A 119 6.25 28.24 1.13
CA ASP A 119 6.72 28.77 -0.16
C ASP A 119 5.53 29.03 -1.11
N GLY A 120 5.31 30.30 -1.46
CA GLY A 120 4.18 30.70 -2.32
C GLY A 120 4.21 30.10 -3.74
N THR A 121 5.39 29.82 -4.29
CA THR A 121 5.54 29.18 -5.60
C THR A 121 5.11 27.73 -5.53
N LEU A 122 5.57 27.00 -4.52
CA LEU A 122 5.20 25.59 -4.31
C LEU A 122 3.70 25.45 -4.00
N ILE A 123 3.14 26.36 -3.20
CA ILE A 123 1.69 26.40 -2.91
C ILE A 123 0.91 26.59 -4.21
N MET A 124 1.29 27.57 -5.05
CA MET A 124 0.59 27.83 -6.31
C MET A 124 0.65 26.63 -7.27
N LEU A 125 1.84 26.06 -7.49
CA LEU A 125 2.04 24.93 -8.40
C LEU A 125 1.30 23.68 -7.90
N GLY A 126 1.49 23.35 -6.62
CA GLY A 126 0.87 22.19 -6.00
C GLY A 126 -0.65 22.32 -5.93
N ALA A 127 -1.19 23.51 -5.70
CA ALA A 127 -2.64 23.73 -5.67
C ALA A 127 -3.28 23.51 -7.04
N ARG A 128 -2.64 23.98 -8.11
CA ARG A 128 -3.11 23.72 -9.49
C ARG A 128 -3.04 22.24 -9.83
N TYR A 129 -1.94 21.56 -9.45
CA TYR A 129 -1.80 20.12 -9.61
C TYR A 129 -2.89 19.34 -8.86
N LEU A 130 -3.14 19.66 -7.58
CA LEU A 130 -4.17 19.04 -6.76
C LEU A 130 -5.57 19.21 -7.33
N ARG A 131 -5.92 20.41 -7.83
CA ARG A 131 -7.23 20.65 -8.46
C ARG A 131 -7.48 19.69 -9.62
N ILE A 132 -6.49 19.53 -10.50
CA ILE A 132 -6.60 18.63 -11.65
C ILE A 132 -6.66 17.17 -11.19
N SER A 133 -5.75 16.77 -10.30
CA SER A 133 -5.65 15.40 -9.80
C SER A 133 -6.85 15.00 -8.94
N SER A 134 -7.60 15.97 -8.38
CA SER A 134 -8.71 15.73 -7.46
C SER A 134 -9.73 14.71 -7.98
N LEU A 135 -10.05 14.75 -9.28
CA LEU A 135 -11.02 13.83 -9.87
C LEU A 135 -10.59 12.37 -9.77
N SER A 136 -9.28 12.10 -9.72
CA SER A 136 -8.74 10.75 -9.55
C SER A 136 -9.13 10.12 -8.21
N TYR A 137 -9.37 10.91 -7.14
CA TYR A 137 -9.82 10.38 -5.84
C TYR A 137 -11.16 9.65 -5.94
N LEU A 138 -12.09 10.15 -6.77
CA LEU A 138 -13.36 9.49 -7.06
C LEU A 138 -13.14 8.14 -7.72
N PHE A 139 -12.25 8.09 -8.71
CA PHE A 139 -11.99 6.87 -9.46
C PHE A 139 -11.23 5.83 -8.65
N ILE A 140 -10.21 6.25 -7.90
CA ILE A 140 -9.38 5.38 -7.07
C ILE A 140 -10.22 4.71 -5.99
N GLY A 141 -10.98 5.46 -5.19
CA GLY A 141 -11.71 4.86 -4.07
C GLY A 141 -12.70 3.79 -4.52
N LEU A 142 -13.37 4.00 -5.65
CA LEU A 142 -14.30 3.02 -6.23
C LEU A 142 -13.56 1.86 -6.92
N SER A 143 -12.51 2.13 -7.70
CA SER A 143 -11.76 1.07 -8.40
C SER A 143 -11.10 0.10 -7.42
N GLN A 144 -10.56 0.60 -6.30
CA GLN A 144 -9.94 -0.23 -5.27
C GLN A 144 -10.92 -1.22 -4.64
N MET A 145 -12.19 -0.86 -4.46
CA MET A 145 -13.20 -1.80 -3.94
C MET A 145 -13.49 -2.93 -4.93
N TYR A 146 -13.56 -2.63 -6.23
CA TYR A 146 -13.72 -3.66 -7.26
C TYR A 146 -12.48 -4.57 -7.39
N LEU A 147 -11.27 -3.99 -7.35
CA LEU A 147 -10.02 -4.76 -7.35
C LEU A 147 -9.94 -5.67 -6.11
N CYS A 148 -10.40 -5.18 -4.97
CA CYS A 148 -10.53 -5.98 -3.75
C CYS A 148 -11.49 -7.15 -3.91
N LEU A 149 -12.65 -6.90 -4.51
CA LEU A 149 -13.61 -7.95 -4.81
C LEU A 149 -12.99 -9.04 -5.70
N MET A 150 -12.35 -8.64 -6.80
CA MET A 150 -11.74 -9.56 -7.77
C MET A 150 -10.71 -10.49 -7.12
N LYS A 151 -9.83 -9.97 -6.26
CA LYS A 151 -8.82 -10.82 -5.56
C LYS A 151 -9.45 -11.77 -4.55
N ASN A 152 -10.57 -11.41 -3.93
CA ASN A 152 -11.26 -12.26 -2.96
C ASN A 152 -12.18 -13.30 -3.61
N THR A 153 -12.74 -13.03 -4.79
CA THR A 153 -13.72 -13.90 -5.46
C THR A 153 -13.11 -14.75 -6.59
N GLY A 154 -11.82 -15.05 -6.50
CA GLY A 154 -11.12 -15.96 -7.43
C GLY A 154 -10.77 -15.36 -8.80
N SER A 155 -10.91 -14.05 -8.99
CA SER A 155 -10.60 -13.33 -10.24
C SER A 155 -9.35 -12.44 -10.13
N ALA A 156 -8.38 -12.85 -9.30
CA ALA A 156 -7.18 -12.05 -9.02
C ALA A 156 -6.35 -11.71 -10.27
N VAL A 157 -6.28 -12.61 -11.26
CA VAL A 157 -5.62 -12.34 -12.54
C VAL A 157 -6.31 -11.20 -13.29
N MET A 158 -7.64 -11.14 -13.27
CA MET A 158 -8.39 -10.03 -13.89
C MET A 158 -8.09 -8.70 -13.17
N GLY A 159 -8.09 -8.70 -11.83
CA GLY A 159 -7.72 -7.52 -11.05
C GLY A 159 -6.30 -7.03 -11.36
N MET A 160 -5.33 -7.94 -11.42
CA MET A 160 -3.96 -7.65 -11.83
C MET A 160 -3.90 -7.07 -13.25
N THR A 161 -4.62 -7.66 -14.22
CA THR A 161 -4.63 -7.18 -15.61
C THR A 161 -5.20 -5.77 -15.71
N VAL A 162 -6.33 -5.50 -15.05
CA VAL A 162 -6.96 -4.17 -15.04
C VAL A 162 -6.01 -3.12 -14.48
N SER A 163 -5.38 -3.42 -13.34
CA SER A 163 -4.44 -2.49 -12.70
C SER A 163 -3.15 -2.29 -13.51
N THR A 164 -2.60 -3.37 -14.08
CA THR A 164 -1.43 -3.33 -14.96
C THR A 164 -1.69 -2.46 -16.18
N VAL A 165 -2.83 -2.63 -16.86
CA VAL A 165 -3.16 -1.81 -18.02
C VAL A 165 -3.40 -0.36 -17.61
N GLY A 166 -4.03 -0.12 -16.46
CA GLY A 166 -4.14 1.23 -15.89
C GLY A 166 -2.77 1.89 -15.70
N VAL A 167 -1.79 1.16 -15.14
CA VAL A 167 -0.40 1.64 -15.00
C VAL A 167 0.27 1.89 -16.34
N ILE A 168 0.15 0.97 -17.31
CA ILE A 168 0.76 1.15 -18.64
C ILE A 168 0.18 2.40 -19.33
N VAL A 169 -1.14 2.54 -19.30
CA VAL A 169 -1.83 3.72 -19.84
C VAL A 169 -1.37 4.98 -19.12
N HIS A 170 -1.26 4.94 -17.77
CA HIS A 170 -0.73 6.04 -16.98
C HIS A 170 0.67 6.43 -17.45
N VAL A 171 1.64 5.52 -17.47
CA VAL A 171 3.04 5.81 -17.82
C VAL A 171 3.16 6.34 -19.27
N VAL A 172 2.43 5.76 -20.23
CA VAL A 172 2.44 6.20 -21.62
C VAL A 172 1.84 7.60 -21.76
N LEU A 173 0.67 7.85 -21.18
CA LEU A 173 0.05 9.17 -21.18
C LEU A 173 0.88 10.19 -20.40
N ASN A 174 1.53 9.75 -19.32
CA ASN A 174 2.36 10.60 -18.49
C ASN A 174 3.56 11.13 -19.29
N ALA A 175 4.31 10.23 -19.96
CA ALA A 175 5.40 10.63 -20.84
C ALA A 175 4.94 11.59 -21.95
N ALA A 176 3.82 11.26 -22.60
CA ALA A 176 3.25 12.06 -23.69
C ALA A 176 2.82 13.46 -23.24
N LEU A 177 2.17 13.59 -22.09
CA LEU A 177 1.61 14.86 -21.62
C LEU A 177 2.64 15.71 -20.86
N ILE A 178 3.60 15.10 -20.15
CA ILE A 178 4.68 15.84 -19.49
C ILE A 178 5.53 16.55 -20.55
N TYR A 179 6.05 15.80 -21.53
CA TYR A 179 7.01 16.31 -22.51
C TYR A 179 6.36 16.89 -23.76
N GLY A 180 5.07 16.65 -23.96
CA GLY A 180 4.36 17.01 -25.19
C GLY A 180 4.70 16.09 -26.36
N ILE A 181 3.88 16.15 -27.41
CA ILE A 181 4.13 15.44 -28.66
C ILE A 181 4.07 16.46 -29.80
N GLY A 182 5.25 16.96 -30.20
CA GLY A 182 5.37 17.98 -31.25
C GLY A 182 4.73 17.57 -32.58
N SER A 183 4.82 16.29 -32.95
CA SER A 183 4.21 15.76 -34.18
C SER A 183 2.67 15.75 -34.17
N LEU A 184 2.06 15.80 -32.99
CA LEU A 184 0.59 15.84 -32.80
C LEU A 184 0.11 17.24 -32.37
N GLY A 185 1.00 18.23 -32.28
CA GLY A 185 0.67 19.58 -31.80
C GLY A 185 0.28 19.63 -30.31
N ILE A 186 0.60 18.58 -29.53
CA ILE A 186 0.30 18.53 -28.10
C ILE A 186 1.42 19.26 -27.35
N PRO A 187 1.12 20.36 -26.64
CA PRO A 187 2.15 21.10 -25.88
C PRO A 187 2.64 20.29 -24.67
N ALA A 188 3.86 20.57 -24.23
CA ALA A 188 4.39 20.04 -22.98
C ALA A 188 3.61 20.64 -21.80
N LEU A 189 2.90 19.81 -21.04
CA LEU A 189 2.08 20.25 -19.90
C LEU A 189 2.81 20.12 -18.56
N GLY A 190 4.03 19.57 -18.53
CA GLY A 190 4.82 19.37 -17.32
C GLY A 190 4.03 18.62 -16.25
N ILE A 191 4.04 19.13 -15.02
CA ILE A 191 3.35 18.51 -13.88
C ILE A 191 1.84 18.36 -14.08
N PHE A 192 1.21 19.23 -14.86
CA PHE A 192 -0.23 19.14 -15.13
C PHE A 192 -0.54 17.97 -16.06
N GLY A 193 0.38 17.64 -16.95
CA GLY A 193 0.31 16.43 -17.76
C GLY A 193 0.28 15.17 -16.90
N ALA A 194 1.07 15.15 -15.82
CA ALA A 194 1.06 14.06 -14.85
C ALA A 194 -0.25 13.94 -14.06
N ALA A 195 -0.87 15.06 -13.67
CA ALA A 195 -2.18 15.01 -13.04
C ALA A 195 -3.27 14.47 -14.01
N ILE A 196 -3.25 14.91 -15.27
CA ILE A 196 -4.21 14.48 -16.28
C ILE A 196 -4.06 12.98 -16.61
N SER A 197 -2.82 12.50 -16.77
CA SER A 197 -2.55 11.07 -17.03
C SER A 197 -3.05 10.18 -15.88
N THR A 198 -2.91 10.63 -14.63
CA THR A 198 -3.49 9.95 -13.47
C THR A 198 -5.01 9.91 -13.56
N VAL A 199 -5.69 11.02 -13.84
CA VAL A 199 -7.16 11.06 -13.93
C VAL A 199 -7.68 10.10 -15.00
N ILE A 200 -7.09 10.14 -16.21
CA ILE A 200 -7.52 9.30 -17.34
C ILE A 200 -7.28 7.81 -17.04
N SER A 201 -6.09 7.46 -16.54
CA SER A 201 -5.76 6.07 -16.23
C SER A 201 -6.66 5.49 -15.15
N ARG A 202 -7.00 6.26 -14.11
CA ARG A 202 -7.92 5.81 -13.05
C ARG A 202 -9.36 5.73 -13.53
N ALA A 203 -9.80 6.60 -14.43
CA ALA A 203 -11.11 6.49 -15.07
C ALA A 203 -11.24 5.18 -15.87
N ILE A 204 -10.21 4.83 -16.65
CA ILE A 204 -10.15 3.58 -17.41
C ILE A 204 -10.13 2.37 -16.46
N GLU A 205 -9.32 2.43 -15.40
CA GLU A 205 -9.25 1.36 -14.38
C GLU A 205 -10.62 1.12 -13.73
N LEU A 206 -11.35 2.18 -13.36
CA LEU A 206 -12.70 2.07 -12.79
C LEU A 206 -13.68 1.50 -13.82
N ALA A 207 -13.72 2.07 -15.02
CA ALA A 207 -14.65 1.64 -16.07
C ALA A 207 -14.48 0.15 -16.39
N TRP A 208 -13.23 -0.31 -16.56
CA TRP A 208 -12.95 -1.71 -16.79
C TRP A 208 -13.28 -2.57 -15.56
N SER A 209 -12.93 -2.14 -14.34
CA SER A 209 -13.28 -2.86 -13.11
C SER A 209 -14.79 -3.11 -12.97
N VAL A 210 -15.61 -2.12 -13.33
CA VAL A 210 -17.08 -2.25 -13.36
C VAL A 210 -17.52 -3.29 -14.39
N VAL A 211 -16.95 -3.29 -15.59
CA VAL A 211 -17.29 -4.25 -16.65
C VAL A 211 -16.82 -5.67 -16.30
N ALA A 212 -15.62 -5.81 -15.76
CA ALA A 212 -14.98 -7.08 -15.42
C ALA A 212 -15.73 -7.85 -14.32
N THR A 213 -16.40 -7.14 -13.41
CA THR A 213 -17.13 -7.76 -12.29
C THR A 213 -18.57 -8.14 -12.62
N ARG A 214 -19.09 -7.79 -13.80
CA ARG A 214 -20.50 -8.08 -14.19
C ARG A 214 -20.87 -9.56 -14.22
N ARG A 215 -19.90 -10.45 -14.46
CA ARG A 215 -20.14 -11.91 -14.54
C ARG A 215 -20.05 -12.61 -13.18
N GLY A 216 -19.50 -11.94 -12.16
CA GLY A 216 -19.34 -12.45 -10.79
C GLY A 216 -20.25 -11.73 -9.81
N PRO A 217 -19.92 -11.76 -8.50
CA PRO A 217 -20.52 -10.85 -7.54
C PRO A 217 -20.38 -9.41 -8.05
N HIS A 218 -21.49 -8.69 -8.11
CA HIS A 218 -21.53 -7.35 -8.67
C HIS A 218 -22.30 -6.40 -7.76
N LEU A 219 -22.05 -5.11 -7.94
CA LEU A 219 -22.75 -4.07 -7.20
C LEU A 219 -24.24 -4.12 -7.56
N ARG A 220 -25.10 -4.22 -6.54
CA ARG A 220 -26.56 -4.07 -6.68
C ARG A 220 -26.97 -2.78 -6.01
N LEU A 221 -27.65 -1.91 -6.76
CA LEU A 221 -28.05 -0.58 -6.26
C LEU A 221 -28.93 -0.69 -5.00
N GLY A 222 -29.77 -1.73 -4.90
CA GLY A 222 -30.57 -2.01 -3.72
C GLY A 222 -29.75 -2.19 -2.43
N HIS A 223 -28.58 -2.82 -2.51
CA HIS A 223 -27.68 -3.01 -1.36
C HIS A 223 -26.95 -1.72 -0.95
N VAL A 224 -26.86 -0.75 -1.86
CA VAL A 224 -26.32 0.60 -1.57
C VAL A 224 -27.37 1.44 -0.85
N LEU A 225 -28.62 1.37 -1.31
CA LEU A 225 -29.74 2.18 -0.80
C LEU A 225 -30.33 1.63 0.52
N HIS A 226 -30.32 0.31 0.70
CA HIS A 226 -30.81 -0.36 1.90
C HIS A 226 -29.74 -1.28 2.47
N PRO A 227 -28.73 -0.70 3.15
CA PRO A 227 -27.63 -1.50 3.63
C PRO A 227 -28.02 -2.32 4.86
N ASP A 228 -27.44 -3.51 4.95
CA ASP A 228 -27.67 -4.47 6.02
C ASP A 228 -26.99 -4.01 7.32
N GLY A 229 -27.76 -3.44 8.25
CA GLY A 229 -27.27 -2.90 9.52
C GLY A 229 -26.42 -3.88 10.35
N PRO A 230 -26.86 -5.14 10.54
CA PRO A 230 -26.05 -6.17 11.16
C PRO A 230 -24.66 -6.37 10.53
N LEU A 231 -24.59 -6.51 9.19
CA LEU A 231 -23.34 -6.68 8.45
C LEU A 231 -22.46 -5.41 8.50
N GLN A 232 -23.06 -4.22 8.46
CA GLN A 232 -22.34 -2.96 8.63
C GLN A 232 -21.69 -2.84 10.01
N LYS A 233 -22.40 -3.26 11.06
CA LYS A 233 -21.86 -3.27 12.43
C LYS A 233 -20.64 -4.17 12.54
N ASP A 234 -20.69 -5.35 11.92
CA ASP A 234 -19.56 -6.27 11.88
C ASP A 234 -18.40 -5.67 11.06
N PHE A 235 -18.69 -5.05 9.91
CA PHE A 235 -17.68 -4.34 9.11
C PHE A 235 -16.92 -3.31 9.95
N TRP A 236 -17.61 -2.40 10.64
CA TRP A 236 -16.94 -1.36 11.43
C TRP A 236 -16.22 -1.94 12.66
N LYS A 237 -16.76 -2.99 13.28
CA LYS A 237 -16.10 -3.69 14.39
C LYS A 237 -14.72 -4.23 14.00
N TYR A 238 -14.57 -4.75 12.78
CA TYR A 238 -13.31 -5.32 12.28
C TYR A 238 -12.44 -4.32 11.52
N SER A 239 -13.04 -3.33 10.86
CA SER A 239 -12.32 -2.34 10.03
C SER A 239 -11.79 -1.16 10.83
N LEU A 240 -12.43 -0.79 11.95
CA LEU A 240 -11.96 0.34 12.76
C LEU A 240 -10.56 0.10 13.37
N PRO A 241 -10.23 -1.09 13.91
CA PRO A 241 -8.87 -1.40 14.31
C PRO A 241 -7.87 -1.40 13.14
N VAL A 242 -8.29 -1.82 11.95
CA VAL A 242 -7.45 -1.77 10.73
C VAL A 242 -7.17 -0.32 10.35
N LEU A 243 -8.19 0.54 10.34
CA LEU A 243 -7.99 1.97 10.09
C LEU A 243 -7.02 2.60 11.10
N GLY A 244 -7.19 2.28 12.39
CA GLY A 244 -6.26 2.71 13.42
C GLY A 244 -4.84 2.24 13.12
N ASN A 245 -4.68 0.98 12.70
CA ASN A 245 -3.38 0.40 12.35
C ASN A 245 -2.72 1.14 11.18
N GLU A 246 -3.45 1.37 10.09
CA GLU A 246 -2.98 2.11 8.91
C GLU A 246 -2.57 3.56 9.26
N LEU A 247 -3.35 4.25 10.10
CA LEU A 247 -3.04 5.61 10.52
C LEU A 247 -1.80 5.66 11.43
N VAL A 248 -1.72 4.75 12.41
CA VAL A 248 -0.56 4.65 13.32
C VAL A 248 0.71 4.33 12.53
N TRP A 249 0.62 3.41 11.57
CA TRP A 249 1.71 3.04 10.67
C TRP A 249 2.11 4.21 9.76
N GLY A 250 1.16 4.83 9.06
CA GLY A 250 1.41 5.92 8.13
C GLY A 250 2.01 7.17 8.81
N CYS A 251 1.52 7.53 10.00
CA CYS A 251 2.11 8.60 10.79
C CYS A 251 3.52 8.23 11.28
N GLY A 252 3.75 6.98 11.70
CA GLY A 252 5.08 6.50 12.08
C GLY A 252 6.09 6.54 10.93
N PHE A 253 5.67 6.07 9.75
CA PHE A 253 6.46 6.15 8.51
C PHE A 253 6.82 7.59 8.16
N THR A 254 5.86 8.52 8.28
CA THR A 254 6.10 9.95 8.08
C THR A 254 7.15 10.48 9.07
N MET A 255 7.08 10.10 10.34
CA MET A 255 8.06 10.49 11.34
C MET A 255 9.47 9.98 11.02
N TYR A 256 9.62 8.79 10.46
CA TYR A 256 10.93 8.29 10.03
C TYR A 256 11.55 9.20 8.95
N THR A 257 10.75 9.61 7.97
CA THR A 257 11.18 10.57 6.95
C THR A 257 11.54 11.93 7.56
N VAL A 258 10.78 12.43 8.54
CA VAL A 258 11.09 13.69 9.23
C VAL A 258 12.43 13.61 9.97
N ILE A 259 12.69 12.52 10.70
CA ILE A 259 13.95 12.33 11.42
C ILE A 259 15.11 12.31 10.43
N MET A 260 15.01 11.52 9.36
CA MET A 260 16.03 11.46 8.31
C MET A 260 16.22 12.81 7.60
N GLY A 261 15.14 13.58 7.41
CA GLY A 261 15.15 14.92 6.84
C GLY A 261 16.09 15.91 7.54
N HIS A 262 16.18 15.80 8.87
CA HIS A 262 17.02 16.69 9.67
C HIS A 262 18.48 16.23 9.80
N LEU A 263 18.82 15.05 9.27
CA LEU A 263 20.18 14.50 9.33
C LEU A 263 21.07 14.92 8.16
N GLY A 264 20.53 15.67 7.19
CA GLY A 264 21.27 16.27 6.08
C GLY A 264 20.84 15.78 4.70
N ALA A 265 21.16 16.57 3.68
CA ALA A 265 20.73 16.33 2.30
C ALA A 265 21.22 14.97 1.75
N ASP A 266 22.48 14.60 2.03
CA ASP A 266 23.05 13.32 1.60
C ASP A 266 22.32 12.10 2.21
N ALA A 267 21.87 12.23 3.46
CA ALA A 267 21.11 11.18 4.14
C ALA A 267 19.73 10.98 3.52
N VAL A 268 19.05 12.07 3.19
CA VAL A 268 17.74 12.08 2.53
C VAL A 268 17.83 11.47 1.12
N ALA A 269 18.82 11.90 0.34
CA ALA A 269 19.03 11.39 -1.03
C ALA A 269 19.28 9.87 -1.02
N ALA A 270 20.16 9.39 -0.13
CA ALA A 270 20.43 7.97 0.03
C ALA A 270 19.19 7.18 0.48
N ASN A 271 18.42 7.72 1.43
CA ASN A 271 17.18 7.10 1.93
C ASN A 271 16.13 6.96 0.83
N SER A 272 15.94 7.97 -0.02
CA SER A 272 14.98 7.91 -1.13
C SER A 272 15.29 6.76 -2.10
N ILE A 273 16.56 6.62 -2.49
CA ILE A 273 16.97 5.55 -3.41
C ILE A 273 16.89 4.17 -2.73
N ALA A 274 17.27 4.08 -1.45
CA ALA A 274 17.12 2.85 -0.68
C ALA A 274 15.66 2.39 -0.60
N ASN A 275 14.71 3.33 -0.42
CA ASN A 275 13.28 3.03 -0.40
C ASN A 275 12.77 2.60 -1.78
N ILE A 276 13.21 3.23 -2.88
CA ILE A 276 12.83 2.79 -4.24
C ILE A 276 13.26 1.33 -4.48
N VAL A 277 14.50 0.98 -4.14
CA VAL A 277 15.01 -0.40 -4.30
C VAL A 277 14.22 -1.37 -3.43
N LYS A 278 13.95 -0.99 -2.17
CA LYS A 278 13.15 -1.77 -1.23
C LYS A 278 11.73 -2.01 -1.75
N ASP A 279 11.04 -0.96 -2.16
CA ASP A 279 9.62 -1.02 -2.58
C ASP A 279 9.44 -1.86 -3.85
N LEU A 280 10.41 -1.86 -4.76
CA LEU A 280 10.40 -2.74 -5.94
C LEU A 280 10.58 -4.22 -5.56
N LEU A 281 11.45 -4.53 -4.60
CA LEU A 281 11.82 -5.91 -4.26
C LEU A 281 10.88 -6.57 -3.23
N VAL A 282 10.19 -5.79 -2.40
CA VAL A 282 9.25 -6.28 -1.36
C VAL A 282 7.85 -6.61 -1.93
N CYS A 283 7.59 -6.33 -3.22
CA CYS A 283 6.29 -6.59 -3.87
C CYS A 283 5.78 -8.03 -3.72
N LEU A 284 6.67 -9.03 -3.79
CA LEU A 284 6.29 -10.44 -3.58
C LEU A 284 5.85 -10.72 -2.14
N SER A 285 6.50 -10.10 -1.16
CA SER A 285 6.12 -10.18 0.26
C SER A 285 4.73 -9.58 0.51
N LEU A 286 4.43 -8.45 -0.13
CA LEU A 286 3.11 -7.82 -0.08
C LEU A 286 2.03 -8.71 -0.72
N GLY A 287 2.34 -9.31 -1.88
CA GLY A 287 1.45 -10.26 -2.56
C GLY A 287 1.15 -11.50 -1.72
N LEU A 288 2.16 -12.08 -1.06
CA LEU A 288 1.99 -13.25 -0.19
C LEU A 288 1.19 -12.93 1.07
N GLY A 289 1.39 -11.77 1.70
CA GLY A 289 0.61 -11.38 2.89
C GLY A 289 -0.88 -11.20 2.58
N ASN A 290 -1.19 -10.50 1.48
CA ASN A 290 -2.56 -10.34 1.00
C ASN A 290 -3.20 -11.69 0.61
N ALA A 291 -2.49 -12.51 -0.18
CA ALA A 291 -2.97 -13.84 -0.53
C ALA A 291 -3.20 -14.72 0.70
N GLY A 292 -2.35 -14.59 1.72
CA GLY A 292 -2.47 -15.34 2.96
C GLY A 292 -3.72 -14.99 3.74
N GLY A 293 -4.02 -13.70 3.89
CA GLY A 293 -5.28 -13.26 4.48
C GLY A 293 -6.50 -13.81 3.75
N ILE A 294 -6.49 -13.79 2.41
CA ILE A 294 -7.61 -14.31 1.60
C ILE A 294 -7.75 -15.83 1.71
N LEU A 295 -6.66 -16.59 1.59
CA LEU A 295 -6.68 -18.06 1.65
C LEU A 295 -7.10 -18.57 3.03
N VAL A 296 -6.52 -17.99 4.08
CA VAL A 296 -6.89 -18.32 5.46
C VAL A 296 -8.32 -17.88 5.74
N GLY A 297 -8.72 -16.67 5.33
CA GLY A 297 -10.09 -16.18 5.46
C GLY A 297 -11.13 -17.10 4.79
N ASN A 298 -10.85 -17.57 3.57
CA ASN A 298 -11.72 -18.52 2.88
C ASN A 298 -11.90 -19.83 3.68
N LEU A 299 -10.84 -20.35 4.30
CA LEU A 299 -10.89 -21.56 5.12
C LEU A 299 -11.64 -21.33 6.44
N LEU A 300 -11.46 -20.16 7.07
CA LEU A 300 -12.20 -19.76 8.27
C LEU A 300 -13.70 -19.64 7.99
N GLY A 301 -14.08 -19.05 6.86
CA GLY A 301 -15.47 -18.96 6.42
C GLY A 301 -16.14 -20.30 6.18
N ARG A 302 -15.38 -21.32 5.75
CA ARG A 302 -15.85 -22.71 5.64
C ARG A 302 -16.00 -23.44 6.98
N GLY A 303 -15.56 -22.83 8.08
CA GLY A 303 -15.46 -23.49 9.39
C GLY A 303 -14.31 -24.50 9.48
N ASP A 304 -13.38 -24.49 8.51
CA ASP A 304 -12.37 -25.53 8.35
C ASP A 304 -11.06 -25.17 9.08
N PHE A 305 -11.16 -24.94 10.40
CA PHE A 305 -10.11 -24.36 11.24
C PHE A 305 -8.79 -25.15 11.21
N ARG A 306 -8.86 -26.47 11.06
CA ARG A 306 -7.66 -27.33 10.95
C ARG A 306 -6.88 -27.01 9.68
N GLN A 307 -7.57 -26.85 8.56
CA GLN A 307 -6.94 -26.48 7.29
C GLN A 307 -6.46 -25.03 7.33
N ALA A 308 -7.23 -24.10 7.93
CA ALA A 308 -6.82 -22.71 8.10
C ALA A 308 -5.49 -22.60 8.86
N LYS A 309 -5.34 -23.34 9.96
CA LYS A 309 -4.09 -23.44 10.72
C LYS A 309 -2.94 -23.98 9.87
N ALA A 310 -3.15 -25.12 9.19
CA ALA A 310 -2.12 -25.74 8.37
C ALA A 310 -1.68 -24.85 7.19
N MET A 311 -2.61 -24.11 6.58
CA MET A 311 -2.33 -23.10 5.56
C MET A 311 -1.46 -21.99 6.13
N GLY A 312 -1.86 -21.39 7.26
CA GLY A 312 -1.08 -20.34 7.93
C GLY A 312 0.34 -20.79 8.30
N ASP A 313 0.49 -22.00 8.85
CA ASP A 313 1.79 -22.53 9.29
C ASP A 313 2.75 -22.70 8.10
N ARG A 314 2.25 -23.23 6.98
CA ARG A 314 3.04 -23.37 5.74
C ARG A 314 3.35 -22.03 5.09
N MET A 315 2.42 -21.08 5.15
CA MET A 315 2.66 -19.73 4.66
C MET A 315 3.73 -19.01 5.47
N CYS A 316 3.78 -19.18 6.80
CA CYS A 316 4.84 -18.64 7.65
C CYS A 316 6.22 -19.13 7.20
N VAL A 317 6.37 -20.42 6.91
CA VAL A 317 7.62 -20.98 6.38
C VAL A 317 7.95 -20.39 5.01
N LEU A 318 6.96 -20.33 4.11
CA LEU A 318 7.15 -19.78 2.77
C LEU A 318 7.60 -18.31 2.80
N VAL A 319 6.95 -17.47 3.61
CA VAL A 319 7.32 -16.04 3.70
C VAL A 319 8.65 -15.81 4.39
N ALA A 320 9.07 -16.70 5.30
CA ALA A 320 10.43 -16.65 5.86
C ALA A 320 11.50 -16.91 4.79
N VAL A 321 11.27 -17.92 3.93
CA VAL A 321 12.16 -18.23 2.79
C VAL A 321 12.17 -17.09 1.78
N VAL A 322 10.98 -16.61 1.38
CA VAL A 322 10.84 -15.52 0.41
C VAL A 322 11.41 -14.21 0.96
N GLY A 323 11.15 -13.87 2.22
CA GLY A 323 11.69 -12.67 2.86
C GLY A 323 13.22 -12.69 2.92
N THR A 324 13.81 -13.83 3.26
CA THR A 324 15.27 -14.01 3.24
C THR A 324 15.81 -13.88 1.81
N ALA A 325 15.16 -14.51 0.83
CA ALA A 325 15.55 -14.39 -0.58
C ALA A 325 15.44 -12.95 -1.09
N THR A 326 14.38 -12.22 -0.74
CA THR A 326 14.21 -10.80 -1.04
C THR A 326 15.34 -9.96 -0.41
N GLY A 327 15.71 -10.23 0.84
CA GLY A 327 16.85 -9.58 1.48
C GLY A 327 18.16 -9.81 0.73
N LEU A 328 18.43 -11.06 0.31
CA LEU A 328 19.61 -11.38 -0.50
C LEU A 328 19.57 -10.71 -1.87
N LEU A 329 18.40 -10.60 -2.51
CA LEU A 329 18.22 -9.89 -3.77
C LEU A 329 18.48 -8.38 -3.62
N ILE A 330 18.07 -7.76 -2.51
CA ILE A 330 18.42 -6.35 -2.21
C ILE A 330 19.93 -6.16 -2.15
N VAL A 331 20.64 -7.06 -1.47
CA VAL A 331 22.12 -7.03 -1.42
C VAL A 331 22.72 -7.26 -2.80
N ALA A 332 22.17 -8.17 -3.60
CA ALA A 332 22.63 -8.44 -4.97
C ALA A 332 22.36 -7.27 -5.94
N ALA A 333 21.30 -6.49 -5.72
CA ALA A 333 20.95 -5.30 -6.50
C ALA A 333 21.80 -4.07 -6.15
N ARG A 334 22.55 -4.10 -5.03
CA ARG A 334 23.42 -3.02 -4.55
C ARG A 334 24.32 -2.39 -5.61
N PRO A 335 25.16 -3.13 -6.37
CA PRO A 335 26.07 -2.51 -7.35
C PRO A 335 25.30 -1.73 -8.41
N LEU A 336 24.18 -2.25 -8.89
CA LEU A 336 23.32 -1.56 -9.86
C LEU A 336 22.72 -0.28 -9.27
N ALA A 337 22.21 -0.35 -8.04
CA ALA A 337 21.67 0.81 -7.34
C ALA A 337 22.72 1.91 -7.16
N LEU A 338 23.95 1.57 -6.76
CA LEU A 338 25.03 2.54 -6.57
C LEU A 338 25.49 3.18 -7.88
N GLN A 339 25.52 2.44 -8.98
CA GLN A 339 25.89 2.96 -10.30
C GLN A 339 24.85 3.93 -10.85
N TRP A 340 23.57 3.64 -10.64
CA TRP A 340 22.47 4.45 -11.17
C TRP A 340 22.23 5.73 -10.36
N ALA A 341 22.52 5.72 -9.06
CA ALA A 341 22.15 6.76 -8.12
C ALA A 341 22.79 8.14 -8.36
N ASN A 342 23.92 8.21 -9.10
CA ASN A 342 24.68 9.43 -9.39
C ASN A 342 24.76 10.41 -8.18
N LEU A 343 25.24 9.89 -7.04
CA LEU A 343 25.26 10.58 -5.76
C LEU A 343 26.64 11.16 -5.42
N THR A 344 26.68 12.05 -4.42
CA THR A 344 27.92 12.44 -3.76
C THR A 344 28.63 11.21 -3.16
N PRO A 345 29.96 11.26 -2.95
CA PRO A 345 30.68 10.15 -2.31
C PRO A 345 30.12 9.78 -0.94
N GLU A 346 29.67 10.78 -0.17
CA GLU A 346 29.06 10.57 1.15
C GLU A 346 27.69 9.89 1.05
N ALA A 347 26.79 10.39 0.20
CA ALA A 347 25.48 9.77 0.00
C ALA A 347 25.59 8.36 -0.62
N THR A 348 26.59 8.10 -1.46
CA THR A 348 26.90 6.76 -1.98
C THR A 348 27.29 5.79 -0.86
N ARG A 349 28.11 6.25 0.10
CA ARG A 349 28.46 5.47 1.29
C ARG A 349 27.22 5.19 2.14
N TYR A 350 26.34 6.18 2.31
CA TYR A 350 25.10 5.99 3.05
C TYR A 350 24.19 4.96 2.39
N LEU A 351 23.90 5.13 1.10
CA LEU A 351 23.07 4.21 0.32
C LEU A 351 23.56 2.77 0.42
N SER A 352 24.87 2.56 0.29
CA SER A 352 25.49 1.24 0.40
C SER A 352 25.13 0.51 1.70
N VAL A 353 25.19 1.21 2.84
CA VAL A 353 24.89 0.61 4.16
C VAL A 353 23.38 0.51 4.38
N MET A 354 22.62 1.50 3.94
CA MET A 354 21.15 1.49 4.01
C MET A 354 20.55 0.28 3.28
N LEU A 355 21.11 -0.16 2.15
CA LEU A 355 20.65 -1.36 1.45
C LEU A 355 20.86 -2.66 2.24
N PHE A 356 21.94 -2.77 3.03
CA PHE A 356 22.10 -3.91 3.95
C PHE A 356 21.05 -3.88 5.07
N VAL A 357 20.72 -2.69 5.56
CA VAL A 357 19.65 -2.52 6.55
C VAL A 357 18.29 -2.91 5.94
N CYS A 358 18.01 -2.47 4.71
CA CYS A 358 16.80 -2.87 3.98
C CYS A 358 16.70 -4.39 3.78
N ALA A 359 17.83 -5.09 3.63
CA ALA A 359 17.84 -6.54 3.42
C ALA A 359 17.28 -7.32 4.62
N TYR A 360 17.71 -7.00 5.84
CA TYR A 360 17.16 -7.65 7.03
C TYR A 360 15.73 -7.15 7.34
N TYR A 361 15.46 -5.86 7.09
CA TYR A 361 14.12 -5.28 7.21
C TYR A 361 13.12 -6.05 6.34
N ALA A 362 13.48 -6.35 5.09
CA ALA A 362 12.61 -7.10 4.17
C ALA A 362 12.33 -8.53 4.67
N ALA A 363 13.32 -9.19 5.29
CA ALA A 363 13.14 -10.53 5.84
C ALA A 363 12.13 -10.54 7.00
N CYS A 364 12.26 -9.60 7.95
CA CYS A 364 11.31 -9.44 9.06
C CYS A 364 9.93 -8.96 8.57
N GLY A 365 9.92 -7.96 7.68
CA GLY A 365 8.75 -7.31 7.11
C GLY A 365 7.82 -8.26 6.35
N CYS A 366 8.38 -9.29 5.71
CA CYS A 366 7.59 -10.31 5.03
C CYS A 366 6.72 -11.12 6.00
N MET A 367 7.27 -11.44 7.19
CA MET A 367 6.57 -12.19 8.23
C MET A 367 5.51 -11.33 8.95
N THR A 368 5.86 -10.09 9.30
CA THR A 368 4.92 -9.15 9.92
C THR A 368 3.78 -8.82 8.97
N ASN A 369 4.06 -8.60 7.68
CA ASN A 369 3.02 -8.38 6.69
C ASN A 369 2.05 -9.58 6.56
N LEU A 370 2.57 -10.82 6.52
CA LEU A 370 1.71 -12.01 6.52
C LEU A 370 0.83 -12.09 7.76
N THR A 371 1.38 -11.79 8.94
CA THR A 371 0.68 -11.98 10.21
C THR A 371 -0.22 -10.80 10.55
N ILE A 372 0.34 -9.61 10.72
CA ILE A 372 -0.34 -8.38 11.17
C ILE A 372 -1.33 -7.86 10.14
N ALA A 373 -0.96 -7.82 8.85
CA ALA A 373 -1.82 -7.30 7.79
C ALA A 373 -2.64 -8.39 7.07
N GLY A 374 -2.19 -9.65 7.11
CA GLY A 374 -2.86 -10.78 6.45
C GLY A 374 -3.73 -11.63 7.38
N ILE A 375 -3.10 -12.50 8.16
CA ILE A 375 -3.76 -13.59 8.90
C ILE A 375 -4.60 -13.08 10.08
N PHE A 376 -4.08 -12.15 10.90
CA PHE A 376 -4.84 -11.67 12.06
C PHE A 376 -6.10 -10.92 11.66
N PRO A 377 -6.07 -9.98 10.70
CA PRO A 377 -7.28 -9.33 10.20
C PRO A 377 -8.24 -10.34 9.59
N ALA A 378 -7.76 -11.33 8.83
CA ALA A 378 -8.60 -12.39 8.26
C ALA A 378 -9.40 -13.16 9.32
N GLY A 379 -8.89 -13.27 10.56
CA GLY A 379 -9.57 -13.84 11.72
C GLY A 379 -10.35 -12.85 12.60
N GLY A 380 -10.47 -11.59 12.18
CA GLY A 380 -11.09 -10.51 12.96
C GLY A 380 -10.27 -10.04 14.17
N ASP A 381 -8.97 -10.30 14.20
CA ASP A 381 -8.04 -9.96 15.28
C ASP A 381 -7.11 -8.77 14.93
N ALA A 382 -7.61 -7.85 14.12
CA ALA A 382 -6.87 -6.65 13.69
C ALA A 382 -6.45 -5.73 14.87
N LYS A 383 -7.08 -5.86 16.04
CA LYS A 383 -6.70 -5.11 17.25
C LYS A 383 -5.27 -5.41 17.69
N PHE A 384 -4.80 -6.64 17.51
CA PHE A 384 -3.41 -6.99 17.81
C PHE A 384 -2.44 -6.16 16.96
N GLY A 385 -2.70 -6.05 15.65
CA GLY A 385 -1.90 -5.26 14.73
C GLY A 385 -1.79 -3.80 15.16
N LEU A 386 -2.94 -3.17 15.41
CA LEU A 386 -3.01 -1.79 15.94
C LEU A 386 -2.18 -1.60 17.21
N MET A 387 -2.34 -2.47 18.21
CA MET A 387 -1.58 -2.35 19.46
C MET A 387 -0.09 -2.58 19.24
N CYS A 388 0.28 -3.54 18.41
CA CYS A 388 1.67 -3.85 18.09
C CYS A 388 2.36 -2.66 17.43
N ASP A 389 1.75 -2.08 16.39
CA ASP A 389 2.30 -0.92 15.69
C ASP A 389 2.33 0.32 16.57
N ALA A 390 1.29 0.56 17.38
CA ALA A 390 1.27 1.69 18.30
C ALA A 390 2.41 1.61 19.31
N ILE A 391 2.63 0.44 19.92
CA ILE A 391 3.69 0.25 20.91
C ILE A 391 5.06 0.32 20.24
N VAL A 392 5.30 -0.48 19.20
CA VAL A 392 6.64 -0.58 18.60
C VAL A 392 7.04 0.72 17.92
N MET A 393 6.14 1.34 17.14
CA MET A 393 6.52 2.56 16.42
C MET A 393 6.58 3.76 17.38
N TRP A 394 5.58 3.98 18.23
CA TRP A 394 5.48 5.23 19.00
C TRP A 394 6.10 5.19 20.39
N LEU A 395 6.24 4.01 21.02
CA LEU A 395 6.87 3.90 22.34
C LEU A 395 8.31 3.41 22.29
N ILE A 396 8.75 2.82 21.16
CA ILE A 396 10.10 2.28 21.01
C ILE A 396 10.83 3.02 19.89
N VAL A 397 10.45 2.81 18.63
CA VAL A 397 11.31 3.17 17.49
C VAL A 397 11.37 4.68 17.24
N VAL A 398 10.24 5.39 17.23
CA VAL A 398 10.22 6.86 17.08
C VAL A 398 10.96 7.55 18.22
N PRO A 399 10.69 7.27 19.51
CA PRO A 399 11.46 7.87 20.61
C PRO A 399 12.95 7.55 20.53
N VAL A 400 13.32 6.29 20.27
CA VAL A 400 14.73 5.89 20.12
C VAL A 400 15.38 6.64 18.95
N GLY A 401 14.68 6.78 17.82
CA GLY A 401 15.16 7.54 16.66
C GLY A 401 15.37 9.02 16.97
N LEU A 402 14.44 9.66 17.67
CA LEU A 402 14.54 11.06 18.10
C LEU A 402 15.71 11.28 19.06
N LEU A 403 15.86 10.39 20.06
CA LEU A 403 16.96 10.45 21.02
C LEU A 403 18.31 10.22 20.33
N ALA A 404 18.40 9.21 19.45
CA ALA A 404 19.60 8.91 18.69
C ALA A 404 20.02 10.07 17.78
N ALA A 405 19.07 10.68 17.06
CA ALA A 405 19.34 11.76 16.12
C ALA A 405 19.68 13.09 16.81
N PHE A 406 18.88 13.50 17.80
CA PHE A 406 18.90 14.89 18.29
C PHE A 406 19.57 15.06 19.65
N VAL A 407 19.53 14.03 20.51
CA VAL A 407 20.15 14.09 21.85
C VAL A 407 21.56 13.53 21.82
N PHE A 408 21.70 12.28 21.37
CA PHE A 408 22.99 11.59 21.31
C PHE A 408 23.80 11.96 20.06
N LYS A 409 23.16 12.55 19.05
CA LYS A 409 23.78 12.97 17.77
C LYS A 409 24.59 11.83 17.14
N LEU A 410 24.01 10.62 17.16
CA LEU A 410 24.65 9.44 16.60
C LEU A 410 24.79 9.57 15.08
N PRO A 411 25.74 8.85 14.45
CA PRO A 411 25.92 8.87 13.01
C PRO A 411 24.65 8.47 12.26
N VAL A 412 24.41 9.08 11.10
CA VAL A 412 23.23 8.88 10.24
C VAL A 412 22.88 7.41 10.04
N LEU A 413 23.89 6.57 9.78
CA LEU A 413 23.72 5.14 9.53
C LEU A 413 23.18 4.38 10.74
N VAL A 414 23.58 4.80 11.95
CA VAL A 414 23.09 4.20 13.20
C VAL A 414 21.63 4.58 13.42
N VAL A 415 21.28 5.86 13.20
CA VAL A 415 19.89 6.32 13.29
C VAL A 415 19.02 5.57 12.28
N TYR A 416 19.47 5.46 11.02
CA TYR A 416 18.74 4.73 9.99
C TYR A 416 18.54 3.25 10.35
N ALA A 417 19.58 2.59 10.86
CA ALA A 417 19.48 1.21 11.32
C ALA A 417 18.43 1.06 12.43
N LEU A 418 18.45 1.95 13.43
CA LEU A 418 17.47 1.94 14.53
C LEU A 418 16.04 2.15 14.02
N LEU A 419 15.81 3.10 13.11
CA LEU A 419 14.48 3.36 12.53
C LEU A 419 13.91 2.15 11.77
N ASN A 420 14.77 1.31 11.18
CA ASN A 420 14.37 0.12 10.43
C ASN A 420 14.38 -1.17 11.28
N THR A 421 14.47 -1.07 12.62
CA THR A 421 14.34 -2.25 13.51
C THR A 421 12.88 -2.62 13.79
N ASP A 422 11.93 -1.76 13.46
CA ASP A 422 10.53 -1.90 13.85
C ASP A 422 9.91 -3.22 13.38
N GLU A 423 10.12 -3.63 12.14
CA GLU A 423 9.59 -4.90 11.63
C GLU A 423 10.16 -6.11 12.37
N CYS A 424 11.44 -6.09 12.72
CA CYS A 424 12.04 -7.20 13.49
C CYS A 424 11.55 -7.21 14.94
N VAL A 425 11.36 -6.04 15.54
CA VAL A 425 10.79 -5.92 16.89
C VAL A 425 9.33 -6.38 16.90
N LYS A 426 8.53 -6.07 15.86
CA LYS A 426 7.13 -6.53 15.70
C LYS A 426 7.02 -8.02 15.39
N MET A 427 7.98 -8.60 14.67
CA MET A 427 7.96 -10.01 14.28
C MET A 427 7.88 -10.95 15.49
N VAL A 428 8.61 -10.65 16.56
CA VAL A 428 8.62 -11.48 17.79
C VAL A 428 7.24 -11.59 18.45
N PRO A 429 6.58 -10.49 18.88
CA PRO A 429 5.25 -10.57 19.47
C PRO A 429 4.22 -11.09 18.47
N ALA A 430 4.34 -10.79 17.17
CA ALA A 430 3.45 -11.34 16.15
C ALA A 430 3.53 -12.87 16.09
N LEU A 431 4.74 -13.46 16.06
CA LEU A 431 4.89 -14.92 16.06
C LEU A 431 4.42 -15.57 17.36
N LEU A 432 4.67 -14.93 18.51
CA LEU A 432 4.18 -15.40 19.81
C LEU A 432 2.65 -15.39 19.86
N HIS A 433 2.01 -14.35 19.32
CA HIS A 433 0.55 -14.25 19.25
C HIS A 433 -0.04 -15.23 18.24
N TYR A 434 0.61 -15.39 17.08
CA TYR A 434 0.23 -16.36 16.06
C TYR A 434 0.14 -17.78 16.63
N ARG A 435 1.13 -18.19 17.44
CA ARG A 435 1.16 -19.51 18.10
C ARG A 435 0.09 -19.72 19.17
N LYS A 436 -0.61 -18.67 19.63
CA LYS A 436 -1.76 -18.79 20.54
C LYS A 436 -3.05 -19.16 19.80
N TYR A 437 -3.06 -19.10 18.46
CA TYR A 437 -4.18 -19.44 17.58
C TYR A 437 -5.50 -18.73 17.90
N ARG A 438 -5.46 -17.62 18.64
CA ARG A 438 -6.65 -16.82 18.97
C ARG A 438 -7.29 -16.16 17.76
N TRP A 439 -6.53 -16.06 16.66
CA TRP A 439 -6.94 -15.55 15.36
C TRP A 439 -7.79 -16.57 14.55
N LEU A 440 -7.85 -17.85 14.92
CA LEU A 440 -8.68 -18.85 14.22
C LEU A 440 -10.17 -18.65 14.54
N ARG A 441 -10.79 -17.62 13.97
CA ARG A 441 -12.20 -17.29 14.21
C ARG A 441 -12.97 -17.13 12.91
N ASN A 442 -14.15 -17.70 12.89
CA ASN A 442 -15.15 -17.38 11.88
C ASN A 442 -15.90 -16.12 12.35
N VAL A 443 -15.91 -15.09 11.51
CA VAL A 443 -16.57 -13.80 11.77
C VAL A 443 -17.86 -13.62 10.97
N THR A 444 -18.23 -14.63 10.18
CA THR A 444 -19.53 -14.70 9.49
C THR A 444 -20.63 -15.16 10.44
N ARG A 445 -21.88 -14.84 10.09
CA ARG A 445 -23.08 -15.22 10.85
C ARG A 445 -23.86 -16.33 10.19
#